data_AF-A0A367YG43-F1
#
_entry.id   AF-A0A367YG43-F1
#
_cell.length_a   1.000
_cell.length_b   1.000
_cell.length_c   1.000
_cell.angle_alpha   90.00
_cell.angle_beta   90.00
_cell.angle_gamma   90.00
#
_symmetry.space_group_name_H-M   'P 1'
#
loop_
_entity.id
_entity.type
_entity.pdbx_description
1 polymer ?
#
loop_
_entity_poly.entity_id
_entity_poly.type
_entity_poly.pdbx_seq_one_letter_code
_entity_poly.pdbx_strand_id
1 'polypeptide(L)'
;MAAEGLEKLTEVPVEFFKDGSAFVKKCQKPNEKEYLKIIRAVGIGFLMMGVVGYAVKLVHIPIRYLIEGRDMRLMIEVGLLILLLFFSSYR
;
A
#
# COMPACT_ATOMS: atom_id res chain seq x y z
N MET A 1 -8.43 4.54 -47.14
CA MET A 1 -9.31 5.09 -46.08
C MET A 1 -9.14 4.34 -44.74
N ALA A 2 -7.95 3.80 -44.42
CA ALA A 2 -7.67 3.10 -43.15
C ALA A 2 -6.46 3.67 -42.39
N ALA A 3 -5.70 4.58 -43.01
CA ALA A 3 -4.51 5.21 -42.40
C ALA A 3 -4.90 6.41 -41.50
N GLU A 4 -5.90 7.19 -41.92
CA GLU A 4 -6.37 8.40 -41.24
C GLU A 4 -7.01 8.16 -39.84
N GLY A 5 -7.47 6.94 -39.55
CA GLY A 5 -8.01 6.57 -38.23
C GLY A 5 -6.95 6.14 -37.23
N LEU A 6 -5.82 5.60 -37.68
CA LEU A 6 -4.76 5.09 -36.82
C LEU A 6 -3.83 6.22 -36.34
N GLU A 7 -3.63 7.25 -37.17
CA GLU A 7 -2.92 8.47 -36.80
C GLU A 7 -3.68 9.21 -35.67
N LYS A 8 -5.02 9.30 -35.78
CA LYS A 8 -5.88 9.91 -34.74
C LYS A 8 -5.93 9.16 -33.41
N LEU A 9 -5.70 7.85 -33.44
CA LEU A 9 -5.59 7.05 -32.21
C LEU A 9 -4.19 7.09 -31.60
N THR A 10 -3.18 7.55 -32.35
CA THR A 10 -1.79 7.69 -31.88
C THR A 10 -1.52 9.09 -31.32
N GLU A 11 -2.14 10.14 -31.86
CA GLU A 11 -2.04 11.51 -31.34
C GLU A 11 -2.69 11.66 -29.96
N VAL A 12 -3.83 11.01 -29.71
CA VAL A 12 -4.54 11.03 -28.43
C VAL A 12 -3.67 10.58 -27.24
N PRO A 13 -3.04 9.39 -27.23
CA PRO A 13 -2.19 8.98 -26.12
C PRO A 13 -0.97 9.90 -25.96
N VAL A 14 -0.41 10.44 -27.04
CA VAL A 14 0.73 11.37 -26.99
C VAL A 14 0.35 12.68 -26.30
N GLU A 15 -0.83 13.24 -26.62
CA GLU A 15 -1.36 14.42 -25.93
C GLU A 15 -1.68 14.13 -24.45
N PHE A 16 -2.25 12.97 -24.13
CA PHE A 16 -2.47 12.54 -22.75
C PHE A 16 -1.16 12.39 -21.94
N PHE A 17 -0.10 11.84 -22.53
CA PHE A 17 1.22 11.77 -21.88
C PHE A 17 1.83 13.16 -21.70
N LYS A 18 1.65 14.05 -22.69
CA LYS A 18 2.13 15.43 -22.62
C LYS A 18 1.43 16.21 -21.51
N ASP A 19 0.10 16.11 -21.41
CA ASP A 19 -0.69 16.72 -20.34
C ASP A 19 -0.43 16.08 -18.97
N GLY A 20 -0.27 14.75 -18.92
CA GLY A 20 0.14 14.04 -17.71
C GLY A 20 1.52 14.50 -17.21
N SER A 21 2.47 14.71 -18.12
CA SER A 21 3.80 15.22 -17.76
C SER A 21 3.76 16.67 -17.25
N ALA A 22 2.89 17.51 -17.81
CA ALA A 22 2.68 18.88 -17.35
C ALA A 22 1.99 18.92 -15.98
N PHE A 23 1.06 18.00 -15.72
CA PHE A 23 0.40 17.83 -14.43
C PHE A 23 1.39 17.38 -13.33
N VAL A 24 2.20 16.35 -13.60
CA VAL A 24 3.22 15.87 -12.64
C VAL A 24 4.26 16.94 -12.31
N LYS A 25 4.55 17.85 -13.25
CA LYS A 25 5.41 19.02 -13.02
C LYS A 25 4.76 20.10 -12.14
N LYS A 26 3.42 20.20 -12.14
CA LYS A 26 2.64 21.09 -11.25
C LYS A 26 2.47 20.52 -9.84
N CYS A 27 2.62 19.20 -9.66
CA CYS A 27 2.59 18.61 -8.33
C CYS A 27 3.77 19.10 -7.48
N GLN A 28 3.48 19.53 -6.25
CA GLN A 28 4.49 19.85 -5.27
C GLN A 28 5.26 18.57 -4.89
N LYS A 29 6.46 18.40 -5.44
CA LYS A 29 7.28 17.24 -5.09
C LYS A 29 7.80 17.42 -3.66
N PRO A 30 7.65 16.40 -2.80
CA PRO A 30 8.15 16.49 -1.43
C PRO A 30 9.66 16.69 -1.44
N ASN A 31 10.14 17.63 -0.63
CA ASN A 31 11.57 17.85 -0.47
C ASN A 31 12.23 16.67 0.26
N GLU A 32 13.55 16.50 0.10
CA GLU A 32 14.30 15.38 0.70
C GLU A 32 14.08 15.25 2.21
N LYS A 33 13.98 16.38 2.92
CA LYS A 33 13.72 16.41 4.37
C LYS A 33 12.32 15.92 4.74
N GLU A 34 11.32 16.22 3.93
CA GLU A 34 9.94 15.78 4.14
C GLU A 34 9.79 14.30 3.81
N TYR A 35 10.41 13.87 2.72
CA TYR A 35 10.46 12.47 2.32
C TYR A 35 11.09 11.59 3.42
N LEU A 36 12.20 12.03 4.02
CA LEU A 36 12.84 11.32 5.14
C LEU A 36 11.97 11.28 6.40
N LYS A 37 11.19 12.33 6.70
CA LYS A 37 10.24 12.30 7.83
C LYS A 37 9.14 11.27 7.59
N ILE A 38 8.58 11.22 6.39
CA ILE A 38 7.53 10.27 6.00
C ILE A 38 8.06 8.84 6.08
N ILE A 39 9.23 8.57 5.50
CA ILE A 39 9.85 7.22 5.57
C ILE A 39 10.09 6.80 7.02
N ARG A 40 10.59 7.69 7.87
CA ARG A 40 10.82 7.36 9.29
C ARG A 40 9.50 7.05 10.00
N ALA A 41 8.47 7.86 9.79
CA ALA A 41 7.16 7.62 10.37
C ALA A 41 6.55 6.29 9.90
N VAL A 42 6.59 6.02 8.59
CA VAL A 42 6.08 4.77 8.00
C VAL A 42 6.92 3.56 8.43
N GLY A 43 8.24 3.70 8.48
CA GLY A 43 9.17 2.62 8.84
C GLY A 43 9.00 2.16 10.29
N ILE A 44 8.81 3.10 11.23
CA ILE A 44 8.51 2.77 12.63
C ILE A 44 7.15 2.07 12.74
N GLY A 45 6.15 2.57 12.00
CA GLY A 45 4.83 1.96 11.92
C GLY A 45 4.86 0.52 11.42
N PHE A 46 5.56 0.28 10.32
CA PHE A 46 5.69 -1.04 9.71
C PHE A 46 6.44 -2.02 10.62
N LEU A 47 7.49 -1.56 11.30
CA LEU A 47 8.25 -2.39 12.24
C LEU A 47 7.37 -2.85 13.41
N MET A 48 6.60 -1.94 14.02
CA MET A 48 5.69 -2.27 15.12
C MET A 48 4.61 -3.26 14.68
N MET A 49 4.04 -3.06 13.49
CA MET A 49 3.05 -3.99 12.92
C MET A 49 3.63 -5.39 12.66
N GLY A 50 4.86 -5.45 12.14
CA GLY A 50 5.57 -6.71 11.93
C GLY A 50 5.85 -7.46 13.22
N VAL A 51 6.30 -6.75 14.27
CA VAL A 51 6.62 -7.36 15.57
C VAL A 51 5.36 -7.90 16.25
N VAL A 52 4.26 -7.14 16.27
CA VAL A 52 2.99 -7.59 16.84
C VAL A 52 2.45 -8.80 16.08
N GLY A 53 2.47 -8.76 14.74
CA GLY A 53 2.05 -9.91 13.92
C GLY A 53 2.88 -11.17 14.16
N TYR A 54 4.20 -11.02 14.37
CA TYR A 54 5.09 -12.13 14.67
C TYR A 54 4.85 -12.73 16.06
N ALA A 55 4.66 -11.89 17.08
CA ALA A 55 4.38 -12.34 18.44
C ALA A 55 3.06 -13.15 18.51
N VAL A 56 1.99 -12.67 17.88
CA VAL A 56 0.71 -13.38 17.85
C VAL A 56 0.84 -14.71 17.09
N LYS A 57 1.60 -14.73 16.00
CA LYS A 57 1.86 -15.96 15.23
C LYS A 57 2.68 -16.98 16.02
N LEU A 58 3.67 -16.53 16.80
CA LEU A 58 4.46 -17.39 17.67
C LEU A 58 3.63 -18.03 18.77
N VAL A 59 2.72 -17.29 19.41
CA VAL A 59 1.85 -17.83 20.47
C VAL A 59 0.81 -18.81 19.91
N HIS A 60 0.40 -18.66 18.65
CA HIS A 60 -0.58 -19.56 18.04
C HIS A 60 -0.02 -20.92 17.59
N ILE A 61 1.28 -21.04 17.29
CA ILE A 61 1.90 -22.32 16.92
C ILE A 61 1.76 -23.39 18.02
N PRO A 62 2.11 -23.12 19.29
CA PRO A 62 1.93 -24.11 20.37
C PRO A 62 0.45 -24.37 20.69
N ILE A 63 -0.43 -23.37 20.55
CA ILE A 63 -1.88 -23.52 20.79
C ILE A 63 -2.52 -24.43 19.72
N ARG A 64 -2.16 -24.26 18.44
CA ARG A 64 -2.65 -25.12 17.34
C ARG A 64 -2.18 -26.57 17.43
N TYR A 65 -1.03 -26.82 18.03
CA TYR A 65 -0.54 -28.18 18.24
C TYR A 65 -1.35 -28.92 19.33
N LEU A 66 -2.05 -28.19 20.21
CA LEU A 66 -2.86 -28.74 21.30
C LEU A 66 -4.37 -28.80 20.99
N ILE A 67 -4.91 -27.98 20.07
CA ILE A 67 -6.35 -27.86 19.80
C ILE A 67 -6.62 -27.90 18.29
N GLU A 68 -7.09 -29.05 17.82
CA GLU A 68 -7.53 -29.31 16.44
C GLU A 68 -8.93 -28.73 16.17
N GLY A 69 -9.12 -27.40 16.25
CA GLY A 69 -10.43 -26.85 15.89
C GLY A 69 -10.67 -25.40 16.25
N ARG A 70 -10.83 -24.58 15.19
CA ARG A 70 -11.48 -23.24 15.19
C ARG A 70 -10.69 -22.08 15.80
N ASP A 71 -9.59 -21.64 15.16
CA ASP A 71 -9.07 -20.28 15.40
C ASP A 71 -8.15 -19.74 14.28
N MET A 72 -8.51 -19.93 13.00
CA MET A 72 -7.79 -19.25 11.89
C MET A 72 -8.51 -17.98 11.41
N ARG A 73 -9.82 -17.90 11.65
CA ARG A 73 -10.65 -16.79 11.17
C ARG A 73 -10.41 -15.51 11.98
N LEU A 74 -10.20 -15.65 13.29
CA LEU A 74 -10.08 -14.52 14.21
C LEU A 74 -8.76 -13.77 14.04
N MET A 75 -7.64 -14.46 13.79
CA MET A 75 -6.34 -13.81 13.53
C MET A 75 -6.28 -13.03 12.22
N ILE A 76 -6.92 -13.52 11.15
CA ILE A 76 -6.99 -12.79 9.88
C ILE A 76 -7.84 -11.53 10.06
N GLU A 77 -8.97 -11.63 10.76
CA GLU A 77 -9.82 -10.48 11.05
C GLU A 77 -9.13 -9.45 11.96
N VAL A 78 -8.49 -9.85 13.07
CA VAL A 78 -7.81 -8.89 13.95
C VAL A 78 -6.59 -8.27 13.27
N GLY A 79 -5.81 -9.07 12.52
CA GLY A 79 -4.67 -8.56 11.75
C GLY A 79 -5.10 -7.58 10.64
N LEU A 80 -6.20 -7.89 9.94
CA LEU A 80 -6.77 -7.01 8.92
C LEU A 80 -7.40 -5.75 9.54
N LEU A 81 -8.05 -5.86 10.71
CA LEU A 81 -8.61 -4.71 11.44
C LEU A 81 -7.50 -3.76 11.89
N ILE A 82 -6.39 -4.29 12.42
CA ILE A 82 -5.24 -3.48 12.83
C ILE A 82 -4.61 -2.80 11.59
N LEU A 83 -4.46 -3.52 10.48
CA LEU A 83 -3.93 -2.96 9.24
C LEU A 83 -4.85 -1.87 8.65
N LEU A 84 -6.18 -2.08 8.69
CA LEU A 84 -7.19 -1.12 8.24
C LEU A 84 -7.28 0.10 9.16
N LEU A 85 -7.19 -0.07 10.48
CA LEU A 85 -7.12 1.04 11.44
C LEU A 85 -5.83 1.83 11.24
N PHE A 86 -4.71 1.17 10.94
CA PHE A 86 -3.46 1.85 10.61
C PHE A 86 -3.57 2.61 9.28
N PHE A 87 -4.15 2.00 8.23
CA PHE A 87 -4.40 2.68 6.96
C PHE A 87 -5.38 3.85 7.10
N SER A 88 -6.36 3.73 7.99
CA SER A 88 -7.29 4.82 8.35
C SER A 88 -6.64 5.92 9.17
N SER A 89 -5.57 5.63 9.90
CA SER A 89 -4.80 6.61 10.68
C SER A 89 -3.68 7.27 9.86
N TYR A 90 -3.38 6.74 8.67
CA TYR A 90 -2.40 7.29 7.70
C TYR A 90 -3.05 8.00 6.48
N ARG A 91 -4.38 8.05 6.41
CA ARG A 91 -5.13 8.89 5.45
C ARG A 91 -5.49 10.23 6.09
#